data_AF-A0A2A3JGL7-F1
#
_entry.id   AF-A0A2A3JGL7-F1
#
_cell.length_a   1.000
_cell.length_b   1.000
_cell.length_c   1.000
_cell.angle_alpha   90.00
_cell.angle_beta   90.00
_cell.angle_gamma   90.00
#
_symmetry.space_group_name_H-M   'P 1'
#
loop_
_entity.id
_entity.type
_entity.pdbx_description
1 polymer ?
#
loop_
_entity_poly.entity_id
_entity_poly.type
_entity_poly.pdbx_seq_one_letter_code
_entity_poly.pdbx_strand_id
1 'polypeptide(L)' 'MTAYDPLHGPDEENPFAASLGIEVKLARQLLDETATANIHDHTEMLTAAAGLNYRLRALVAAVEAERGEGK' A
#
# COMPACT_ATOMS: atom_id res chain seq x y z
N MET A 1 16.77 -23.59 5.62
CA MET A 1 16.34 -22.46 4.78
C MET A 1 14.86 -22.27 5.00
N THR A 2 14.45 -21.12 5.53
CA THR A 2 13.04 -20.74 5.56
C THR A 2 12.61 -20.47 4.12
N ALA A 3 11.50 -21.06 3.67
CA ALA A 3 10.96 -20.75 2.35
C ALA A 3 10.56 -19.27 2.32
N TYR A 4 10.83 -18.60 1.19
CA TYR A 4 10.40 -17.22 0.99
C TYR A 4 8.87 -17.17 1.00
N ASP A 5 8.31 -16.39 1.91
CA ASP A 5 6.88 -16.12 2.01
C ASP A 5 6.65 -14.66 1.62
N PRO A 6 6.04 -14.39 0.44
CA PRO A 6 5.81 -13.03 0.01
C PRO A 6 4.83 -12.34 0.96
N LEU A 7 5.13 -11.09 1.33
CA LEU A 7 4.24 -10.29 2.17
C LEU A 7 2.83 -10.16 1.58
N HIS A 8 2.74 -10.20 0.24
CA HIS A 8 1.46 -10.30 -0.43
C HIS A 8 1.49 -11.21 -1.66
N GLY A 9 0.48 -12.07 -1.78
CA GLY A 9 0.31 -13.02 -2.89
C GLY A 9 -0.47 -12.45 -4.08
N PRO A 10 -0.46 -13.13 -5.24
CA PRO A 10 -1.30 -12.79 -6.39
C PRO A 10 -2.81 -13.04 -6.13
N ASP A 11 -3.12 -13.97 -5.22
CA ASP A 11 -4.50 -14.38 -4.89
C ASP A 11 -4.97 -13.81 -3.53
N GLU A 12 -4.20 -12.90 -2.93
CA GLU A 12 -4.59 -12.28 -1.66
C GLU A 12 -5.71 -11.26 -1.91
N GLU A 13 -6.75 -11.29 -1.06
CA GLU A 13 -7.82 -10.30 -1.12
C GLU A 13 -7.23 -8.89 -1.09
N ASN A 14 -7.68 -8.06 -2.03
CA ASN A 14 -7.36 -6.64 -2.02
C ASN A 14 -7.68 -6.07 -0.63
N PRO A 15 -6.80 -5.24 -0.05
CA PRO A 15 -7.06 -4.64 1.25
C PRO A 15 -8.43 -3.95 1.20
N PHE A 16 -9.23 -4.10 2.27
CA PHE A 16 -10.51 -3.40 2.43
C PHE A 16 -10.28 -1.89 2.27
N ALA A 17 -10.46 -1.41 1.05
CA ALA A 17 -10.16 -0.04 0.71
C ALA A 17 -11.27 0.85 1.25
N ALA A 18 -10.89 1.99 1.84
CA ALA A 18 -11.85 3.04 2.12
C ALA A 18 -12.38 3.62 0.79
N SER A 19 -13.33 4.56 0.86
CA SER A 19 -13.74 5.33 -0.33
C SER A 19 -12.52 5.96 -1.00
N LEU A 20 -12.51 6.10 -2.33
CA LEU A 20 -11.37 6.65 -3.08
C LEU A 20 -10.84 7.97 -2.51
N GLY A 21 -11.72 8.90 -2.12
CA GLY A 21 -11.30 10.16 -1.52
C GLY A 21 -10.47 10.01 -0.24
N ILE A 22 -10.78 9.00 0.58
CA ILE A 22 -10.02 8.68 1.80
C ILE A 22 -8.67 8.06 1.41
N GLU A 23 -8.64 7.12 0.48
CA GLU A 23 -7.38 6.48 0.06
C GLU A 23 -6.41 7.49 -0.57
N VAL A 24 -6.91 8.43 -1.38
CA VAL A 24 -6.08 9.53 -1.92
C VAL A 24 -5.50 10.40 -0.80
N LYS A 25 -6.29 10.70 0.24
CA LYS A 25 -5.80 11.46 1.40
C LYS A 25 -4.70 10.69 2.15
N LEU A 26 -4.92 9.41 2.42
CA LEU A 26 -3.96 8.56 3.12
C LEU A 26 -2.68 8.36 2.31
N ALA A 27 -2.79 8.24 0.99
CA ALA A 27 -1.64 8.15 0.10
C ALA A 27 -0.79 9.42 0.10
N ARG A 28 -1.41 10.61 0.07
CA ARG A 28 -0.69 11.88 0.19
C ARG A 28 0.05 11.98 1.52
N GLN A 29 -0.63 11.66 2.61
CA GLN A 29 0.00 11.66 3.94
C GLN A 29 1.21 10.74 3.99
N LEU A 30 1.09 9.51 3.48
CA LEU A 30 2.21 8.56 3.47
C LEU A 30 3.36 9.04 2.57
N LEU A 31 3.06 9.67 1.44
CA LEU A 31 4.10 10.26 0.59
C LEU A 31 4.86 11.37 1.32
N ASP A 32 4.16 12.21 2.09
CA ASP A 32 4.79 13.25 2.91
C ASP A 32 5.67 12.64 4.02
N GLU A 33 5.19 11.61 4.70
CA GLU A 33 5.95 10.87 5.73
C GLU A 33 7.22 10.24 5.12
N THR A 34 7.07 9.51 4.01
CA THR A 34 8.17 8.77 3.37
C THR A 34 9.16 9.66 2.64
N ALA A 35 8.79 10.88 2.22
CA ALA A 35 9.70 11.85 1.62
C ALA A 35 10.86 12.25 2.55
N THR A 36 10.67 12.12 3.86
CA THR A 36 11.68 12.46 4.87
C THR A 36 12.32 11.25 5.53
N ALA A 37 11.95 10.02 5.13
CA ALA A 37 12.47 8.79 5.72
C ALA A 37 13.96 8.60 5.40
N ASN A 38 14.73 8.13 6.38
CA ASN A 38 16.12 7.78 6.19
C ASN A 38 16.23 6.41 5.50
N ILE A 39 16.31 6.42 4.17
CA ILE A 39 16.45 5.19 3.37
C ILE A 39 17.74 4.41 3.61
N HIS A 40 18.71 4.98 4.33
CA HIS A 40 19.93 4.29 4.75
C HIS A 40 19.75 3.52 6.07
N ASP A 41 18.71 3.85 6.85
CA ASP A 41 18.30 3.01 7.96
C ASP A 41 17.46 1.83 7.44
N HIS A 42 17.86 0.63 7.79
CA HIS A 42 17.22 -0.59 7.29
C HIS A 42 15.75 -0.71 7.70
N THR A 43 15.44 -0.31 8.94
CA THR A 43 14.07 -0.39 9.47
C THR A 43 13.20 0.65 8.78
N GLU A 44 13.66 1.91 8.71
CA GLU A 44 12.90 2.97 8.05
C GLU A 44 12.69 2.69 6.56
N MET A 45 13.70 2.15 5.87
CA MET A 45 13.57 1.71 4.48
C MET A 45 12.49 0.65 4.32
N LEU A 46 12.49 -0.39 5.16
CA LEU A 46 11.49 -1.46 5.10
C LEU A 46 10.09 -0.94 5.43
N THR A 47 9.95 -0.08 6.45
CA THR A 47 8.67 0.52 6.80
C THR A 47 8.12 1.40 5.69
N ALA A 48 8.96 2.25 5.07
CA ALA A 48 8.57 3.07 3.94
C ALA A 48 8.13 2.22 2.74
N ALA A 49 8.92 1.20 2.38
CA ALA A 49 8.60 0.30 1.27
C ALA A 49 7.31 -0.48 1.49
N ALA A 50 7.13 -1.08 2.67
CA ALA A 50 5.93 -1.83 3.02
C ALA A 50 4.68 -0.94 3.04
N GLY A 51 4.78 0.25 3.64
CA GLY A 51 3.70 1.23 3.66
C GLY A 51 3.28 1.66 2.27
N LEU A 52 4.24 1.99 1.40
CA LEU A 52 3.97 2.40 0.02
C LEU A 52 3.30 1.28 -0.78
N ASN A 53 3.80 0.04 -0.65
CA ASN A 53 3.20 -1.11 -1.31
C ASN A 53 1.74 -1.34 -0.87
N TYR A 54 1.48 -1.33 0.44
CA TYR A 54 0.12 -1.47 0.97
C TYR A 54 -0.80 -0.38 0.43
N ARG A 55 -0.35 0.88 0.45
CA ARG A 55 -1.18 2.02 0.05
C ARG A 55 -1.47 2.04 -1.44
N LEU A 56 -0.52 1.62 -2.28
CA LEU A 56 -0.75 1.46 -3.72
C LEU A 56 -1.83 0.40 -3.99
N ARG A 57 -1.80 -0.74 -3.29
CA ARG A 57 -2.84 -1.78 -3.42
C ARG A 57 -4.21 -1.28 -2.99
N ALA A 58 -4.30 -0.55 -1.87
CA ALA A 58 -5.55 0.05 -1.40
C ALA A 58 -6.11 1.09 -2.39
N LEU A 59 -5.25 1.90 -3.00
CA LEU A 59 -5.65 2.84 -4.05
C LEU A 59 -6.18 2.13 -5.29
N VAL A 60 -5.51 1.08 -5.77
CA VAL A 60 -5.98 0.30 -6.93
C VAL A 60 -7.36 -0.29 -6.62
N ALA A 61 -7.52 -0.92 -5.46
CA ALA A 61 -8.80 -1.48 -5.04
C ALA A 61 -9.92 -0.42 -4.94
N ALA A 62 -9.62 0.78 -4.43
CA ALA A 62 -10.59 1.87 -4.38
C ALA A 62 -10.99 2.39 -5.77
N VAL A 63 -10.03 2.45 -6.71
CA VAL A 63 -10.30 2.84 -8.11
C VAL A 63 -11.17 1.80 -8.80
N GLU A 64 -10.85 0.51 -8.64
CA GLU A 64 -11.65 -0.60 -9.19
C GLU A 64 -13.07 -0.60 -8.62
N ALA A 65 -13.21 -0.35 -7.30
CA ALA A 65 -14.51 -0.25 -6.64
C ALA A 65 -15.34 0.94 -7.14
N GLU A 66 -14.73 2.12 -7.34
CA GLU A 66 -15.43 3.30 -7.86
C GLU A 66 -15.89 3.10 -9.31
N ARG A 67 -15.10 2.38 -10.12
CA ARG A 67 -15.44 2.05 -11.51
C ARG A 67 -16.47 0.94 -11.64
N GLY A 68 -16.77 0.22 -10.56
CA GLY A 68 -17.62 -0.97 -10.59
C GLY A 68 -16.94 -2.19 -11.20
N GLU A 69 -15.61 -2.17 -11.30
CA GLU A 69 -14.76 -3.27 -11.82
C GLU A 69 -14.55 -4.37 -10.76
N GLY A 70 -14.94 -4.13 -9.51
CA GLY A 70 -14.88 -5.08 -8.40
C GLY A 70 -16.15 -5.91 -8.13
N LYS A 71 -17.02 -6.10 -9.13
CA LYS A 71 -18.25 -6.91 -9.04
C LYS A 71 -18.29 -8.05 -10.05
#